data_AF-A0A7J8P6P7-F1
#
_entry.id   AF-A0A7J8P6P7-F1
#
_cell.length_a   1.000
_cell.length_b   1.000
_cell.length_c   1.000
_cell.angle_alpha   90.00
_cell.angle_beta   90.00
_cell.angle_gamma   90.00
#
_symmetry.space_group_name_H-M   'P 1'
#
loop_
_entity.id
_entity.type
_entity.pdbx_description
1 polymer ?
#
loop_
_entity_poly.entity_id
_entity_poly.type
_entity_poly.pdbx_seq_one_letter_code
_entity_poly.pdbx_strand_id
1 'polypeptide(L)'
;MASTPGVSATLFNALAKANINIRAIAQGCSEYNITVVLKREDCIRALRAVHSRFYLSRTTIAMGIIGPGLIGATLLDQLRDQAAVLKEEFNIDLRVMGITGSRTMLLSEVGLDLSRWRELLKQKGQVADLEKFTQHVHGNHFIPNTVLVDCTADSNVASCYHDWLRKGIHVITPNKKANSGPLDKYLKLRALQRQSYTHYFYEATVGAGLPIISTLRGLLETGDRILRIEGIFRRVIGTLSYIFNNFTGTRTFSEVVAEAKVAGFTEPDPRDDLSGTDVARK
;
A
#
# COMPACT_ATOMS: atom_id res chain seq x y z
N MET A 1 32.46 -2.81 -13.61
CA MET A 1 32.63 -1.59 -14.46
C MET A 1 32.96 -0.45 -13.53
N ALA A 2 33.74 0.53 -13.98
CA ALA A 2 34.52 1.46 -13.14
C ALA A 2 33.89 1.69 -11.75
N SER A 3 34.60 1.23 -10.71
CA SER A 3 34.21 1.32 -9.29
C SER A 3 33.14 0.34 -8.76
N THR A 4 32.61 -0.60 -9.56
CA THR A 4 31.71 -1.67 -9.09
C THR A 4 32.16 -3.07 -9.57
N PRO A 5 32.72 -3.91 -8.68
CA PRO A 5 33.07 -5.29 -8.98
C PRO A 5 31.85 -6.14 -9.40
N GLY A 6 32.05 -7.13 -10.27
CA GLY A 6 31.03 -8.13 -10.60
C GLY A 6 30.02 -7.75 -11.69
N VAL A 7 29.94 -6.49 -12.13
CA VAL A 7 29.00 -6.05 -13.19
C VAL A 7 29.16 -6.84 -14.50
N SER A 8 30.40 -7.00 -14.98
CA SER A 8 30.69 -7.75 -16.20
C SER A 8 30.35 -9.24 -16.05
N ALA A 9 30.66 -9.81 -14.88
CA ALA A 9 30.31 -11.20 -14.57
C ALA A 9 28.80 -11.42 -14.56
N THR A 10 28.02 -10.47 -14.04
CA THR A 10 26.55 -10.51 -14.06
C THR A 10 25.99 -10.50 -15.48
N LEU A 11 26.55 -9.67 -16.38
CA LEU A 11 26.17 -9.64 -17.80
C LEU A 11 26.41 -10.98 -18.49
N PHE A 12 27.63 -11.51 -18.35
CA PHE A 12 28.00 -12.75 -19.02
C PHE A 12 27.26 -13.96 -18.44
N ASN A 13 27.05 -14.00 -17.13
CA ASN A 13 26.24 -15.04 -16.49
C ASN A 13 24.76 -14.99 -16.93
N ALA A 14 24.18 -13.80 -17.15
CA ALA A 14 22.82 -13.67 -17.64
C ALA A 14 22.66 -14.28 -19.05
N LEU A 15 23.62 -13.98 -19.94
CA LEU A 15 23.63 -14.51 -21.31
C LEU A 15 23.90 -16.02 -21.34
N ALA A 16 24.84 -16.51 -20.51
CA ALA A 16 25.14 -17.93 -20.39
C ALA A 16 23.95 -18.74 -19.88
N LYS A 17 23.24 -18.27 -18.85
CA LYS A 17 22.03 -18.93 -18.31
C LYS A 17 20.88 -18.96 -19.32
N ALA A 18 20.79 -17.98 -20.21
CA ALA A 18 19.82 -17.96 -21.30
C ALA A 18 20.23 -18.80 -22.52
N ASN A 19 21.34 -19.53 -22.41
CA ASN A 19 21.96 -20.34 -23.46
C ASN A 19 22.22 -19.51 -24.73
N ILE A 20 22.81 -18.33 -24.58
CA ILE A 20 23.10 -17.40 -25.68
C ILE A 20 24.62 -17.30 -25.86
N ASN A 21 25.08 -17.62 -27.06
CA ASN A 21 26.50 -17.53 -27.39
C ASN A 21 26.91 -16.11 -27.76
N ILE A 22 28.07 -15.67 -27.26
CA ILE A 22 28.62 -14.33 -27.52
C ILE A 22 29.66 -14.44 -28.63
N ARG A 23 29.50 -13.64 -29.70
CA ARG A 23 30.39 -13.68 -30.87
C ARG A 23 31.59 -12.76 -30.76
N ALA A 24 31.38 -11.59 -30.14
CA ALA A 24 32.45 -10.64 -29.89
C ALA A 24 32.13 -9.83 -28.64
N ILE A 25 33.18 -9.37 -27.98
CA ILE A 25 33.13 -8.53 -26.79
C ILE A 25 34.07 -7.36 -27.05
N ALA A 26 33.58 -6.15 -26.81
CA ALA A 26 34.39 -4.94 -26.82
C ALA A 26 34.13 -4.17 -25.52
N GLN A 27 35.18 -3.69 -24.87
CA GLN A 27 35.09 -2.82 -23.70
C GLN A 27 35.68 -1.46 -24.06
N GLY A 28 34.95 -0.39 -23.76
CA GLY A 28 35.43 0.96 -24.02
C GLY A 28 36.59 1.31 -23.08
N CYS A 29 37.48 2.20 -23.52
CA CYS A 29 38.67 2.64 -22.77
C CYS A 29 38.34 3.27 -21.40
N SER A 30 37.11 3.74 -21.22
CA SER A 30 36.62 4.31 -19.97
C SER A 30 36.12 3.26 -18.96
N GLU A 31 36.06 1.98 -19.33
CA GLU A 31 35.56 0.86 -18.52
C GLU A 31 34.11 0.99 -18.01
N TYR A 32 33.38 2.01 -18.45
CA TYR A 32 31.96 2.21 -18.15
C TYR A 32 31.04 1.45 -19.11
N ASN A 33 31.56 1.04 -20.27
CA ASN A 33 30.76 0.46 -21.34
C ASN A 33 31.34 -0.89 -21.78
N ILE A 34 30.49 -1.91 -21.85
CA ILE A 34 30.78 -3.19 -22.49
C ILE A 34 29.76 -3.42 -23.61
N THR A 35 30.25 -3.75 -24.79
CA THR A 35 29.45 -4.10 -25.97
C THR A 35 29.62 -5.58 -26.24
N VAL A 36 28.51 -6.27 -26.45
CA VAL A 36 28.47 -7.68 -26.82
C VAL A 36 27.78 -7.85 -28.16
N VAL A 37 28.40 -8.61 -29.06
CA VAL A 37 27.83 -8.93 -30.37
C VAL A 37 27.22 -10.33 -30.30
N LEU A 38 25.94 -10.42 -30.64
CA LEU A 38 25.14 -11.65 -30.59
C LEU A 38 24.55 -11.94 -31.97
N LYS A 39 24.02 -13.14 -32.16
CA LYS A 39 23.18 -13.42 -33.34
C LYS A 39 21.89 -12.62 -33.26
N ARG A 40 21.38 -12.19 -34.42
CA ARG A 40 20.13 -11.41 -34.52
C ARG A 40 18.91 -12.13 -33.93
N GLU A 41 18.84 -13.44 -34.10
CA GLU A 41 17.78 -14.30 -33.54
C GLU A 41 17.74 -14.31 -32.01
N ASP A 42 18.90 -14.15 -31.36
CA ASP A 42 19.03 -14.17 -29.90
C ASP A 42 18.91 -12.77 -29.28
N CYS A 43 18.90 -11.68 -30.07
CA CYS A 43 18.93 -10.31 -29.55
C CYS A 43 17.79 -10.01 -28.56
N ILE A 44 16.56 -10.42 -28.86
CA ILE A 44 15.40 -10.17 -27.98
C ILE A 44 15.52 -11.00 -26.69
N ARG A 45 15.93 -12.28 -26.80
CA ARG A 45 16.11 -13.16 -25.64
C ARG A 45 17.25 -12.66 -24.75
N ALA A 46 18.34 -12.20 -25.35
CA ALA A 46 19.48 -11.60 -24.68
C ALA A 46 19.12 -10.32 -23.96
N LEU A 47 18.43 -9.40 -24.63
CA LEU A 47 17.97 -8.16 -24.02
C LEU A 47 17.09 -8.44 -22.80
N ARG A 48 16.14 -9.39 -22.91
CA ARG A 48 15.28 -9.80 -21.79
C ARG A 48 16.06 -10.46 -20.66
N ALA A 49 17.01 -11.35 -20.95
CA ALA A 49 17.81 -12.04 -19.94
C ALA A 49 18.74 -11.06 -19.20
N VAL A 50 19.41 -10.17 -19.95
CA VAL A 50 20.25 -9.10 -19.39
C VAL A 50 19.39 -8.15 -18.57
N HIS A 51 18.25 -7.68 -19.11
CA HIS A 51 17.32 -6.86 -18.36
C HIS A 51 16.85 -7.56 -17.08
N SER A 52 16.43 -8.82 -17.10
CA SER A 52 15.98 -9.52 -15.88
C SER A 52 17.07 -9.63 -14.81
N ARG A 53 18.36 -9.63 -15.19
CA ARG A 53 19.47 -9.77 -14.25
C ARG A 53 20.01 -8.43 -13.75
N PHE A 54 19.93 -7.38 -14.55
CA PHE A 54 20.31 -6.01 -14.18
C PHE A 54 19.16 -5.20 -13.57
N TYR A 55 17.91 -5.46 -13.99
CA TYR A 55 16.68 -4.95 -13.39
C TYR A 55 16.17 -5.83 -12.23
N LEU A 56 17.10 -6.38 -11.46
CA LEU A 56 17.00 -6.34 -9.99
C LEU A 56 17.26 -4.90 -9.48
N SER A 57 16.85 -3.88 -10.25
CA SER A 57 16.76 -2.51 -9.78
C SER A 57 15.82 -2.52 -8.60
N ARG A 58 16.17 -1.78 -7.54
CA ARG A 58 15.29 -1.58 -6.40
C ARG A 58 13.87 -1.33 -6.91
N THR A 59 12.90 -2.12 -6.47
CA THR A 59 11.50 -1.87 -6.82
C THR A 59 11.13 -0.58 -6.12
N THR A 60 11.24 0.54 -6.85
CA THR A 60 10.89 1.84 -6.32
C THR A 60 9.38 1.99 -6.38
N ILE A 61 8.79 2.34 -5.24
CA ILE A 61 7.35 2.54 -5.11
C ILE A 61 7.12 3.96 -4.64
N ALA A 62 6.44 4.74 -5.47
CA ALA A 62 5.99 6.09 -5.14
C ALA A 62 4.71 5.97 -4.31
N MET A 63 4.74 6.46 -3.08
CA MET A 63 3.63 6.37 -2.14
C MET A 63 3.06 7.76 -1.84
N GLY A 64 1.74 7.91 -1.98
CA GLY A 64 0.99 9.05 -1.49
C GLY A 64 0.11 8.65 -0.31
N ILE A 65 0.19 9.38 0.80
CA ILE A 65 -0.60 9.10 2.00
C ILE A 65 -1.70 10.15 2.16
N ILE A 66 -2.93 9.69 2.28
CA ILE A 66 -4.13 10.51 2.44
C ILE A 66 -4.66 10.29 3.86
N GLY A 67 -4.76 11.37 4.64
CA GLY A 67 -5.20 11.33 6.03
C GLY A 67 -4.07 11.04 7.03
N PRO A 68 -3.21 12.02 7.39
CA PRO A 68 -2.21 11.90 8.44
C PRO A 68 -2.82 11.97 9.85
N GLY A 69 -3.95 11.27 10.07
CA GLY A 69 -4.56 11.08 11.39
C GLY A 69 -3.78 10.07 12.22
N LEU A 70 -4.42 9.44 13.21
CA LEU A 70 -3.79 8.43 14.06
C LEU A 70 -3.19 7.28 13.24
N ILE A 71 -3.99 6.67 12.36
CA ILE A 71 -3.56 5.52 11.53
C ILE A 71 -2.48 5.94 10.53
N GLY A 72 -2.65 7.07 9.84
CA GLY A 72 -1.69 7.57 8.87
C GLY A 72 -0.35 7.94 9.51
N ALA A 73 -0.36 8.55 10.70
CA ALA A 73 0.85 8.88 11.44
C ALA A 73 1.59 7.61 11.91
N THR A 74 0.90 6.63 12.47
CA THR A 74 1.50 5.35 12.85
C THR A 74 2.08 4.60 11.65
N LEU A 75 1.40 4.64 10.49
CA LEU A 75 1.93 4.08 9.25
C LEU A 75 3.22 4.78 8.81
N LEU A 76 3.26 6.12 8.86
CA LEU A 76 4.46 6.90 8.53
C LEU A 76 5.64 6.54 9.45
N ASP A 77 5.37 6.38 10.75
CA ASP A 77 6.38 5.96 11.72
C ASP A 77 6.89 4.54 11.43
N GLN A 78 5.99 3.59 11.13
CA GLN A 78 6.35 2.22 10.73
C GLN A 78 7.16 2.19 9.42
N LEU A 79 6.78 3.01 8.44
CA LEU A 79 7.51 3.13 7.17
C LEU A 79 8.91 3.68 7.39
N ARG A 80 9.08 4.67 8.27
CA ARG A 80 10.41 5.20 8.64
C ARG A 80 11.28 4.08 9.19
N ASP A 81 10.76 3.32 10.15
CA ASP A 81 11.54 2.32 10.88
C ASP A 81 11.88 1.10 9.98
N GLN A 82 11.03 0.79 8.99
CA GLN A 82 11.21 -0.35 8.09
C GLN A 82 11.84 0.00 6.72
N ALA A 83 11.96 1.29 6.36
CA ALA A 83 12.47 1.68 5.05
C ALA A 83 13.88 1.15 4.75
N ALA A 84 14.77 1.12 5.75
CA ALA A 84 16.12 0.59 5.59
C ALA A 84 16.12 -0.93 5.34
N VAL A 85 15.37 -1.67 6.18
CA VAL A 85 15.22 -3.14 6.06
C VAL A 85 14.63 -3.53 4.71
N LEU A 86 13.55 -2.87 4.27
CA LEU A 86 12.93 -3.13 2.97
C LEU A 86 13.89 -2.89 1.81
N LYS A 87 14.79 -1.91 1.93
CA LYS A 87 15.75 -1.54 0.91
C LYS A 87 16.95 -2.48 0.85
N GLU A 88 17.41 -2.97 2.00
CA GLU A 88 18.58 -3.83 2.12
C GLU A 88 18.24 -5.31 1.90
N GLU A 89 17.17 -5.81 2.53
CA GLU A 89 16.81 -7.24 2.50
C GLU A 89 15.91 -7.58 1.30
N PHE A 90 14.95 -6.72 0.98
CA PHE A 90 13.92 -7.00 -0.03
C PHE A 90 14.13 -6.25 -1.35
N ASN A 91 15.14 -5.37 -1.42
CA ASN A 91 15.43 -4.53 -2.59
C ASN A 91 14.20 -3.69 -3.02
N ILE A 92 13.42 -3.19 -2.04
CA ILE A 92 12.25 -2.33 -2.24
C ILE A 92 12.60 -0.94 -1.73
N ASP A 93 12.49 0.07 -2.60
CA ASP A 93 12.75 1.47 -2.25
C ASP A 93 11.41 2.21 -2.14
N LEU A 94 10.84 2.24 -0.95
CA LEU A 94 9.60 2.98 -0.67
C LEU A 94 9.89 4.47 -0.54
N ARG A 95 9.23 5.30 -1.36
CA ARG A 95 9.37 6.76 -1.31
C ARG A 95 8.03 7.42 -1.11
N VAL A 96 7.85 8.11 0.01
CA VAL A 96 6.65 8.90 0.25
C VAL A 96 6.78 10.22 -0.49
N MET A 97 6.03 10.37 -1.58
CA MET A 97 6.07 11.54 -2.48
C MET A 97 5.16 12.66 -1.99
N GLY A 98 4.15 12.32 -1.18
CA GLY A 98 3.26 13.33 -0.62
C GLY A 98 2.41 12.82 0.51
N ILE A 99 2.00 13.75 1.37
CA ILE A 99 1.06 13.54 2.46
C ILE A 99 -0.03 14.60 2.34
N THR A 100 -1.30 14.21 2.31
CA THR A 100 -2.43 15.13 2.24
C THR A 100 -3.42 14.88 3.36
N GLY A 101 -3.86 15.95 4.03
CA GLY A 101 -4.95 15.95 5.01
C GLY A 101 -6.17 16.71 4.48
N SER A 102 -7.13 16.99 5.35
CA SER A 102 -8.37 17.67 4.95
C SER A 102 -8.20 19.13 4.52
N ARG A 103 -7.13 19.80 4.98
CA ARG A 103 -6.89 21.24 4.74
C ARG A 103 -5.53 21.52 4.11
N THR A 104 -4.53 20.72 4.45
CA THR A 104 -3.15 20.93 4.01
C THR A 104 -2.60 19.70 3.29
N MET A 105 -1.76 19.92 2.29
CA MET A 105 -0.99 18.90 1.61
C MET A 105 0.49 19.26 1.54
N LEU A 106 1.33 18.24 1.51
CA LEU A 106 2.77 18.33 1.36
C LEU A 106 3.20 17.44 0.20
N LEU A 107 3.95 18.02 -0.74
CA LEU A 107 4.42 17.35 -1.95
C LEU A 107 5.96 17.40 -2.01
N SER A 108 6.57 16.35 -2.52
CA SER A 108 8.02 16.24 -2.77
C SER A 108 8.27 15.50 -4.08
N GLU A 109 9.34 15.87 -4.78
CA GLU A 109 9.76 15.25 -6.06
C GLU A 109 10.71 14.07 -5.89
N VAL A 110 11.41 13.99 -4.74
CA VAL A 110 12.46 12.98 -4.49
C VAL A 110 12.04 11.99 -3.40
N GLY A 111 11.09 12.40 -2.55
CA GLY A 111 10.66 11.70 -1.34
C GLY A 111 10.70 12.62 -0.13
N LEU A 112 9.84 12.36 0.86
CA LEU A 112 9.77 13.11 2.11
C LEU A 112 10.64 12.46 3.20
N ASP A 113 11.29 13.29 4.01
CA ASP A 113 11.91 12.83 5.25
C ASP A 113 10.83 12.54 6.31
N LEU A 114 10.63 11.25 6.58
CA LEU A 114 9.65 10.74 7.53
C LEU A 114 10.00 11.06 8.99
N SER A 115 11.18 11.61 9.29
CA SER A 115 11.50 12.08 10.65
C SER A 115 10.90 13.45 10.92
N ARG A 116 10.77 14.28 9.87
CA ARG A 116 10.40 15.71 9.97
C ARG A 116 9.10 16.05 9.25
N TRP A 117 8.36 15.06 8.77
CA TRP A 117 7.15 15.30 7.96
C TRP A 117 6.11 16.18 8.67
N ARG A 118 5.99 16.10 10.01
CA ARG A 118 5.06 16.93 10.80
C ARG A 118 5.43 18.42 10.77
N GLU A 119 6.72 18.72 10.85
CA GLU A 119 7.24 20.09 10.79
C GLU A 119 7.15 20.63 9.36
N LEU A 120 7.53 19.81 8.38
CA LEU A 120 7.43 20.14 6.95
C LEU A 120 5.99 20.42 6.54
N LEU A 121 5.01 19.68 7.07
CA LEU A 121 3.59 19.91 6.79
C LEU A 121 3.12 21.27 7.36
N LYS A 122 3.68 21.73 8.48
CA LYS A 122 3.36 23.05 9.05
C LYS A 122 4.03 24.19 8.29
N GLN A 123 5.27 24.01 7.84
CA GLN A 123 6.06 25.06 7.18
C GLN A 123 5.79 25.18 5.68
N LYS A 124 5.65 24.03 4.99
CA LYS A 124 5.50 23.92 3.53
C LYS A 124 4.13 23.36 3.11
N GLY A 125 3.17 23.33 4.04
CA GLY A 125 1.81 22.89 3.76
C GLY A 125 1.14 23.81 2.76
N GLN A 126 0.73 23.26 1.62
CA GLN A 126 -0.11 23.91 0.62
C GLN A 126 -1.57 23.57 0.87
N VAL A 127 -2.51 24.29 0.25
CA VAL A 127 -3.94 23.96 0.34
C VAL A 127 -4.20 22.58 -0.24
N ALA A 128 -4.95 21.74 0.48
CA ALA A 128 -5.25 20.38 0.06
C ALA A 128 -6.09 20.34 -1.23
N ASP A 129 -5.58 19.63 -2.24
CA ASP A 129 -6.25 19.38 -3.51
C ASP A 129 -5.95 17.94 -3.94
N LEU A 130 -6.98 17.10 -3.93
CA LEU A 130 -6.83 15.66 -4.16
C LEU A 130 -6.44 15.33 -5.61
N GLU A 131 -6.90 16.12 -6.57
CA GLU A 131 -6.61 15.91 -7.98
C GLU A 131 -5.16 16.27 -8.29
N LYS A 132 -4.70 17.44 -7.80
CA LYS A 132 -3.28 17.83 -7.90
C LYS A 132 -2.37 16.86 -7.17
N PHE A 133 -2.78 16.39 -6.00
CA PHE A 133 -2.04 15.37 -5.24
C PHE A 133 -1.87 14.07 -6.04
N THR A 134 -2.96 13.56 -6.61
CA THR A 134 -2.94 12.35 -7.44
C THR A 134 -2.05 12.54 -8.66
N GLN A 135 -2.16 13.68 -9.33
CA GLN A 135 -1.36 14.01 -10.50
C GLN A 135 0.12 14.16 -10.17
N HIS A 136 0.47 14.70 -9.01
CA HIS A 136 1.86 14.80 -8.55
C HIS A 136 2.47 13.42 -8.29
N VAL A 137 1.74 12.56 -7.56
CA VAL A 137 2.21 11.23 -7.16
C VAL A 137 2.33 10.29 -8.36
N HIS A 138 1.43 10.38 -9.34
CA HIS A 138 1.44 9.56 -10.56
C HIS A 138 2.24 10.18 -11.72
N GLY A 139 2.28 11.51 -11.82
CA GLY A 139 2.92 12.25 -12.90
C GLY A 139 4.45 12.24 -12.82
N ASN A 140 5.02 11.69 -11.75
CA ASN A 140 6.46 11.46 -11.65
C ASN A 140 6.84 10.24 -12.52
N HIS A 141 7.15 10.51 -13.79
CA HIS A 141 7.48 9.51 -14.81
C HIS A 141 8.71 8.65 -14.47
N PHE A 142 9.43 9.00 -13.40
CA PHE A 142 10.64 8.30 -12.96
C PHE A 142 10.33 7.02 -12.18
N ILE A 143 9.12 6.87 -11.61
CA ILE A 143 8.75 5.72 -10.78
C ILE A 143 7.53 5.02 -11.39
N PRO A 144 7.67 3.79 -11.92
CA PRO A 144 6.58 3.10 -12.61
C PRO A 144 5.47 2.61 -11.66
N ASN A 145 5.81 2.33 -10.40
CA ASN A 145 4.86 1.78 -9.43
C ASN A 145 4.36 2.87 -8.48
N THR A 146 3.07 3.21 -8.59
CA THR A 146 2.44 4.26 -7.79
C THR A 146 1.38 3.67 -6.86
N VAL A 147 1.43 4.02 -5.57
CA VAL A 147 0.49 3.56 -4.55
C VAL A 147 -0.11 4.76 -3.82
N LEU A 148 -1.43 4.77 -3.68
CA LEU A 148 -2.15 5.68 -2.80
C LEU A 148 -2.67 4.93 -1.57
N VAL A 149 -2.37 5.45 -0.39
CA VAL A 149 -2.83 4.91 0.88
C VAL A 149 -3.88 5.84 1.47
N ASP A 150 -5.14 5.40 1.51
CA ASP A 150 -6.24 6.15 2.11
C ASP A 150 -6.50 5.73 3.55
N CYS A 151 -6.01 6.53 4.49
CA CYS A 151 -6.21 6.40 5.93
C CYS A 151 -7.36 7.27 6.47
N THR A 152 -8.24 7.79 5.60
CA THR A 152 -9.39 8.61 5.99
C THR A 152 -10.65 7.78 6.24
N ALA A 153 -11.69 8.43 6.76
CA ALA A 153 -13.04 7.89 6.88
C ALA A 153 -14.02 8.53 5.88
N ASP A 154 -13.50 9.24 4.86
CA ASP A 154 -14.29 10.05 3.94
C ASP A 154 -14.82 9.22 2.75
N SER A 155 -16.09 9.42 2.39
CA SER A 155 -16.73 8.82 1.21
C SER A 155 -16.33 9.47 -0.12
N ASN A 156 -15.87 10.72 -0.10
CA ASN A 156 -15.43 11.44 -1.29
C ASN A 156 -14.15 10.81 -1.84
N VAL A 157 -13.18 10.56 -0.95
CA VAL A 157 -11.92 9.89 -1.28
C VAL A 157 -12.18 8.47 -1.81
N ALA A 158 -13.08 7.73 -1.17
CA ALA A 158 -13.50 6.39 -1.60
C ALA A 158 -14.12 6.37 -3.01
N SER A 159 -14.77 7.46 -3.44
CA SER A 159 -15.36 7.54 -4.78
C SER A 159 -14.31 7.70 -5.89
N CYS A 160 -13.12 8.20 -5.57
CA CYS A 160 -12.01 8.37 -6.53
C CYS A 160 -11.25 7.08 -6.84
N TYR A 161 -11.44 6.01 -6.06
CA TYR A 161 -10.66 4.77 -6.20
C TYR A 161 -10.78 4.14 -7.58
N HIS A 162 -11.97 4.19 -8.18
CA HIS A 162 -12.20 3.64 -9.52
C HIS A 162 -11.29 4.33 -10.56
N ASP A 163 -11.21 5.66 -10.50
CA ASP A 163 -10.42 6.44 -11.45
C ASP A 163 -8.92 6.28 -11.21
N TRP A 164 -8.49 6.14 -9.96
CA TRP A 164 -7.10 5.85 -9.61
C TRP A 164 -6.66 4.49 -10.14
N LEU A 165 -7.44 3.44 -9.88
CA LEU A 165 -7.14 2.10 -10.37
C LEU A 165 -7.16 2.06 -11.91
N ARG A 166 -8.08 2.77 -12.57
CA ARG A 166 -8.12 2.86 -14.04
C ARG A 166 -6.87 3.55 -14.62
N LYS A 167 -6.27 4.49 -13.89
CA LYS A 167 -5.01 5.16 -14.25
C LYS A 167 -3.76 4.30 -13.97
N GLY A 168 -3.91 3.09 -13.44
CA GLY A 168 -2.77 2.24 -13.09
C GLY A 168 -2.25 2.44 -11.67
N ILE A 169 -2.91 3.25 -10.84
CA ILE A 169 -2.48 3.56 -9.47
C ILE A 169 -3.02 2.50 -8.53
N HIS A 170 -2.15 1.88 -7.73
CA HIS A 170 -2.55 0.92 -6.71
C HIS A 170 -3.18 1.64 -5.51
N VAL A 171 -4.18 1.03 -4.88
CA VAL A 171 -4.89 1.63 -3.73
C VAL A 171 -4.82 0.70 -2.53
N ILE A 172 -4.38 1.23 -1.38
CA ILE A 172 -4.35 0.55 -0.09
C ILE A 172 -5.22 1.35 0.88
N THR A 173 -6.15 0.71 1.59
CA THR A 173 -7.03 1.46 2.48
C THR A 173 -7.57 0.68 3.68
N PRO A 174 -7.54 1.25 4.90
CA PRO A 174 -8.41 0.85 6.01
C PRO A 174 -9.86 1.40 5.93
N ASN A 175 -10.19 2.24 4.95
CA ASN A 175 -11.50 2.89 4.82
C ASN A 175 -12.57 1.88 4.38
N LYS A 176 -13.56 1.67 5.24
CA LYS A 176 -14.67 0.71 5.01
C LYS A 176 -15.72 1.24 4.03
N LYS A 177 -15.79 2.55 3.81
CA LYS A 177 -16.86 3.19 3.01
C LYS A 177 -16.87 2.75 1.55
N ALA A 178 -15.70 2.43 0.99
CA ALA A 178 -15.61 1.93 -0.38
C ALA A 178 -16.22 0.54 -0.54
N ASN A 179 -15.99 -0.37 0.41
CA ASN A 179 -16.46 -1.75 0.35
C ASN A 179 -17.90 -1.95 0.86
N SER A 180 -18.35 -1.08 1.77
CA SER A 180 -19.71 -1.09 2.32
C SER A 180 -20.67 -0.12 1.62
N GLY A 181 -20.25 0.46 0.50
CA GLY A 181 -21.06 1.35 -0.33
C GLY A 181 -22.08 0.60 -1.22
N PRO A 182 -22.73 1.29 -2.17
CA PRO A 182 -23.65 0.68 -3.11
C PRO A 182 -23.02 -0.50 -3.87
N LEU A 183 -23.76 -1.61 -4.00
CA LEU A 183 -23.27 -2.86 -4.61
C LEU A 183 -22.70 -2.66 -6.02
N ASP A 184 -23.32 -1.79 -6.84
CA ASP A 184 -22.85 -1.47 -8.19
C ASP A 184 -21.43 -0.89 -8.19
N LYS A 185 -21.12 0.03 -7.27
CA LYS A 185 -19.76 0.60 -7.14
C LYS A 185 -18.74 -0.46 -6.74
N TYR A 186 -19.11 -1.32 -5.80
CA TYR A 186 -18.26 -2.43 -5.37
C TYR A 186 -17.95 -3.39 -6.51
N LEU A 187 -18.98 -3.81 -7.26
CA LEU A 187 -18.82 -4.72 -8.40
C LEU A 187 -17.93 -4.12 -9.49
N LYS A 188 -18.07 -2.81 -9.78
CA LYS A 188 -17.20 -2.10 -10.73
C LYS A 188 -15.74 -2.10 -10.28
N LEU A 189 -15.46 -1.82 -9.00
CA LEU A 189 -14.10 -1.89 -8.45
C LEU A 189 -13.51 -3.31 -8.56
N ARG A 190 -14.31 -4.34 -8.29
CA ARG A 190 -13.87 -5.75 -8.40
C ARG A 190 -13.64 -6.19 -9.84
N ALA A 191 -14.52 -5.79 -10.75
CA ALA A 191 -14.35 -6.07 -12.18
C ALA A 191 -13.07 -5.44 -12.70
N LEU A 192 -12.82 -4.17 -12.33
CA LEU A 192 -11.62 -3.47 -12.73
C LEU A 192 -10.36 -4.15 -12.17
N GLN A 193 -10.34 -4.51 -10.89
CA GLN A 193 -9.24 -5.24 -10.27
C GLN A 193 -8.89 -6.57 -10.99
N ARG A 194 -9.88 -7.23 -11.61
CA ARG A 194 -9.65 -8.47 -12.39
C ARG A 194 -9.15 -8.21 -13.81
N GLN A 195 -9.49 -7.05 -14.38
CA GLN A 195 -9.18 -6.68 -15.76
C GLN A 195 -7.86 -5.93 -15.89
N SER A 196 -7.45 -5.19 -14.86
CA SER A 196 -6.19 -4.44 -14.83
C SER A 196 -5.15 -5.10 -13.93
N TYR A 197 -3.88 -4.79 -14.16
CA TYR A 197 -2.76 -5.18 -13.29
C TYR A 197 -2.67 -4.31 -12.01
N THR A 198 -3.76 -3.63 -11.63
CA THR A 198 -3.77 -2.77 -10.45
C THR A 198 -4.22 -3.54 -9.21
N HIS A 199 -3.58 -3.23 -8.10
CA HIS A 199 -3.84 -3.89 -6.82
C HIS A 199 -4.71 -3.00 -5.94
N TYR A 200 -5.73 -3.62 -5.35
CA TYR A 200 -6.59 -3.02 -4.34
C TYR A 200 -6.54 -3.84 -3.06
N PHE A 201 -5.89 -3.29 -2.03
CA PHE A 201 -5.70 -3.93 -0.73
C PHE A 201 -6.51 -3.22 0.36
N TYR A 202 -7.22 -4.01 1.18
CA TYR A 202 -8.13 -3.49 2.21
C TYR A 202 -8.10 -4.35 3.47
N GLU A 203 -6.97 -4.97 3.78
CA GLU A 203 -6.78 -5.85 4.95
C GLU A 203 -7.28 -5.18 6.25
N ALA A 204 -6.83 -3.94 6.48
CA ALA A 204 -7.14 -3.21 7.71
C ALA A 204 -8.62 -2.78 7.86
N THR A 205 -9.48 -3.05 6.87
CA THR A 205 -10.93 -2.80 6.99
C THR A 205 -11.61 -3.80 7.93
N VAL A 206 -11.12 -5.04 7.98
CA VAL A 206 -11.70 -6.13 8.78
C VAL A 206 -10.61 -6.72 9.67
N GLY A 207 -10.80 -6.71 10.99
CA GLY A 207 -9.80 -7.28 11.91
C GLY A 207 -8.58 -6.40 12.20
N ALA A 208 -8.53 -5.16 11.69
CA ALA A 208 -7.47 -4.18 11.92
C ALA A 208 -6.06 -4.68 11.52
N GLY A 209 -5.32 -5.27 12.45
CA GLY A 209 -3.97 -5.82 12.19
C GLY A 209 -3.95 -7.34 11.94
N LEU A 210 -5.10 -8.02 12.05
CA LEU A 210 -5.20 -9.46 11.81
C LEU A 210 -5.29 -9.73 10.30
N PRO A 211 -4.53 -10.69 9.76
CA PRO A 211 -4.52 -11.02 8.33
C PRO A 211 -5.75 -11.86 7.95
N ILE A 212 -6.95 -11.30 8.05
CA ILE A 212 -8.20 -12.03 7.80
C ILE A 212 -8.46 -12.16 6.29
N ILE A 213 -8.36 -11.05 5.55
CA ILE A 213 -8.67 -10.97 4.13
C ILE A 213 -7.64 -11.73 3.30
N SER A 214 -6.36 -11.54 3.57
CA SER A 214 -5.26 -12.24 2.89
C SER A 214 -5.31 -13.73 3.12
N THR A 215 -5.53 -14.20 4.36
CA THR A 215 -5.68 -15.63 4.64
C THR A 215 -6.87 -16.23 3.91
N LEU A 216 -8.05 -15.59 3.96
CA LEU A 216 -9.23 -16.08 3.26
C LEU A 216 -9.03 -16.13 1.74
N ARG A 217 -8.36 -15.12 1.16
CA ARG A 217 -8.00 -15.12 -0.26
C ARG A 217 -7.07 -16.27 -0.61
N GLY A 218 -6.04 -16.50 0.19
CA GLY A 218 -5.11 -17.62 -0.01
C GLY A 218 -5.84 -18.96 -0.06
N LEU A 219 -6.75 -19.21 0.89
CA LEU A 219 -7.57 -20.43 0.91
C LEU A 219 -8.45 -20.58 -0.33
N LEU A 220 -9.10 -19.49 -0.77
CA LEU A 220 -9.92 -19.50 -1.99
C LEU A 220 -9.07 -19.75 -3.25
N GLU A 221 -7.88 -19.15 -3.32
CA GLU A 221 -6.94 -19.33 -4.44
C GLU A 221 -6.38 -20.76 -4.51
N THR A 222 -6.24 -21.45 -3.37
CA THR A 222 -5.87 -22.87 -3.31
C THR A 222 -7.02 -23.83 -3.62
N GLY A 223 -8.24 -23.32 -3.82
CA GLY A 223 -9.42 -24.10 -4.22
C GLY A 223 -10.38 -24.45 -3.09
N ASP A 224 -10.16 -23.96 -1.87
CA ASP A 224 -11.08 -24.19 -0.76
C ASP A 224 -12.39 -23.44 -0.95
N ARG A 225 -13.45 -23.96 -0.35
CA ARG A 225 -14.78 -23.33 -0.34
C ARG A 225 -15.13 -22.90 1.06
N ILE A 226 -15.37 -21.60 1.24
CA ILE A 226 -15.83 -21.04 2.51
C ILE A 226 -17.27 -21.49 2.74
N LEU A 227 -17.50 -22.29 3.79
CA LEU A 227 -18.84 -22.73 4.20
C LEU A 227 -19.49 -21.73 5.17
N ARG A 228 -18.73 -21.21 6.12
CA ARG A 228 -19.19 -20.28 7.15
C ARG A 228 -18.02 -19.46 7.69
N ILE A 229 -18.26 -18.19 7.99
CA ILE A 229 -17.32 -17.31 8.68
C ILE A 229 -17.97 -16.89 10.00
N GLU A 230 -17.30 -17.21 11.12
CA GLU A 230 -17.70 -16.79 12.47
C GLU A 230 -16.49 -16.17 13.14
N GLY A 231 -16.66 -15.02 13.78
CA GLY A 231 -15.55 -14.34 14.43
C GLY A 231 -15.95 -13.10 15.20
N ILE A 232 -15.13 -12.75 16.18
CA ILE A 232 -15.26 -11.54 17.01
C ILE A 232 -14.28 -10.49 16.48
N PHE A 233 -14.78 -9.51 15.72
CA PHE A 233 -13.95 -8.47 15.09
C PHE A 233 -13.73 -7.26 16.01
N ARG A 234 -12.54 -7.21 16.63
CA ARG A 234 -12.13 -6.39 17.79
C ARG A 234 -12.51 -4.90 17.88
N ARG A 235 -12.71 -4.15 16.78
CA ARG A 235 -12.73 -2.67 16.91
C ARG A 235 -14.07 -2.04 17.37
N VAL A 236 -15.22 -2.67 17.09
CA VAL A 236 -16.53 -2.23 17.62
C VAL A 236 -17.10 -3.21 18.65
N ILE A 237 -16.53 -4.41 18.67
CA ILE A 237 -16.84 -5.40 19.69
C ILE A 237 -15.91 -5.24 20.91
N GLY A 238 -14.90 -4.37 20.91
CA GLY A 238 -14.18 -4.02 22.14
C GLY A 238 -15.14 -3.43 23.17
N THR A 239 -15.95 -2.46 22.74
CA THR A 239 -17.02 -1.84 23.53
C THR A 239 -18.11 -2.84 23.88
N LEU A 240 -18.69 -3.54 22.89
CA LEU A 240 -19.78 -4.49 23.13
C LEU A 240 -19.33 -5.71 23.95
N SER A 241 -18.17 -6.32 23.67
CA SER A 241 -17.64 -7.41 24.50
C SER A 241 -17.28 -6.94 25.89
N TYR A 242 -16.72 -5.74 26.07
CA TYR A 242 -16.49 -5.20 27.41
C TYR A 242 -17.81 -5.03 28.16
N ILE A 243 -18.82 -4.46 27.50
CA ILE A 243 -20.15 -4.29 28.08
C ILE A 243 -20.77 -5.65 28.42
N PHE A 244 -20.77 -6.62 27.51
CA PHE A 244 -21.35 -7.95 27.73
C PHE A 244 -20.57 -8.79 28.75
N ASN A 245 -19.25 -8.63 28.85
CA ASN A 245 -18.45 -9.32 29.87
C ASN A 245 -18.68 -8.74 31.27
N ASN A 246 -18.93 -7.43 31.38
CA ASN A 246 -19.12 -6.75 32.66
C ASN A 246 -20.59 -6.61 33.08
N PHE A 247 -21.54 -6.83 32.17
CA PHE A 247 -22.97 -6.80 32.47
C PHE A 247 -23.41 -8.14 33.07
N THR A 248 -23.24 -8.27 34.39
CA THR A 248 -23.63 -9.46 35.17
C THR A 248 -25.02 -9.33 35.83
N GLY A 249 -25.81 -8.33 35.42
CA GLY A 249 -27.20 -8.11 35.89
C GLY A 249 -27.33 -7.41 37.24
N THR A 250 -26.24 -7.16 37.96
CA THR A 250 -26.22 -6.43 39.24
C THR A 250 -26.08 -4.92 39.08
N ARG A 251 -25.64 -4.45 37.90
CA ARG A 251 -25.40 -3.04 37.57
C ARG A 251 -26.30 -2.60 36.42
N THR A 252 -26.61 -1.30 36.36
CA THR A 252 -27.40 -0.77 35.23
C THR A 252 -26.55 -0.72 33.96
N PHE A 253 -27.18 -0.95 32.80
CA PHE A 253 -26.49 -0.92 31.51
C PHE A 253 -25.80 0.43 31.24
N SER A 254 -26.43 1.54 31.65
CA SER A 254 -25.89 2.89 31.53
C SER A 254 -24.57 3.10 32.28
N GLU A 255 -24.39 2.48 33.46
CA GLU A 255 -23.15 2.58 34.23
C GLU A 255 -21.99 1.89 33.51
N VAL A 256 -22.22 0.71 32.94
CA VAL A 256 -21.20 -0.06 32.22
C VAL A 256 -20.78 0.66 30.94
N VAL A 257 -21.72 1.29 30.23
CA VAL A 257 -21.42 2.12 29.04
C VAL A 257 -20.62 3.36 29.42
N ALA A 258 -20.95 4.02 30.53
CA ALA A 258 -20.19 5.17 31.02
C ALA A 258 -18.75 4.78 31.41
N GLU A 259 -18.57 3.64 32.06
CA GLU A 259 -17.25 3.10 32.42
C GLU A 259 -16.42 2.76 31.18
N ALA A 260 -17.03 2.11 30.18
CA ALA A 260 -16.38 1.83 28.89
C ALA A 260 -15.93 3.11 28.17
N LYS A 261 -16.72 4.20 28.28
CA LYS A 261 -16.37 5.52 27.73
C LYS A 261 -15.19 6.14 28.46
N VAL A 262 -15.16 6.08 29.79
CA VAL A 262 -14.04 6.58 30.61
C VAL A 262 -12.75 5.79 30.32
N ALA A 263 -12.86 4.48 30.13
CA ALA A 263 -11.74 3.60 29.79
C ALA A 263 -11.26 3.75 28.33
N GLY A 264 -11.94 4.57 27.50
CA GLY A 264 -11.56 4.82 26.11
C GLY A 264 -11.89 3.67 25.16
N PHE A 265 -12.81 2.78 25.53
CA PHE A 265 -13.26 1.68 24.68
C PHE A 265 -14.38 2.06 23.71
N THR A 266 -15.08 3.18 23.92
CA THR A 266 -16.16 3.67 23.04
C THR A 266 -15.64 4.74 22.08
N GLU A 267 -16.28 4.89 20.93
CA GLU A 267 -16.20 6.12 20.13
C GLU A 267 -16.82 7.31 20.91
N PRO A 268 -16.65 8.58 20.45
CA PRO A 268 -17.20 9.76 21.14
C PRO A 268 -18.71 9.68 21.40
N ASP A 269 -19.43 9.04 20.47
CA ASP A 269 -20.83 8.65 20.60
C ASP A 269 -20.96 7.11 20.70
N PRO A 270 -21.30 6.57 21.89
CA PRO A 270 -21.46 5.12 22.09
C PRO A 270 -22.55 4.47 21.23
N ARG A 271 -23.48 5.26 20.68
CA ARG A 271 -24.57 4.73 19.83
C ARG A 271 -24.04 4.14 18.54
N ASP A 272 -22.96 4.71 17.99
CA ASP A 272 -22.36 4.20 16.76
C ASP A 272 -21.83 2.76 16.96
N ASP A 273 -21.26 2.47 18.13
CA ASP A 273 -20.80 1.13 18.49
C ASP A 273 -21.97 0.17 18.78
N LEU A 274 -22.98 0.64 19.53
CA LEU A 274 -24.14 -0.17 19.93
C LEU A 274 -25.10 -0.47 18.77
N SER A 275 -25.11 0.35 17.73
CA SER A 275 -25.97 0.16 16.55
C SER A 275 -25.61 -1.06 15.70
N GLY A 276 -24.41 -1.64 15.92
CA GLY A 276 -23.91 -2.75 15.10
C GLY A 276 -23.58 -2.39 13.65
N THR A 277 -23.73 -1.11 13.26
CA THR A 277 -23.50 -0.68 11.87
C THR A 277 -22.05 -0.87 11.42
N ASP A 278 -21.07 -0.78 12.32
CA ASP A 278 -19.68 -1.09 11.98
C ASP A 278 -19.45 -2.58 11.73
N VAL A 279 -20.15 -3.45 12.46
CA VAL A 279 -20.11 -4.90 12.24
C VAL A 279 -20.73 -5.23 10.89
N ALA A 280 -21.86 -4.60 10.55
CA ALA A 280 -22.51 -4.76 9.25
C ALA A 280 -21.67 -4.22 8.07
N ARG A 281 -20.74 -3.29 8.31
CA ARG A 281 -19.82 -2.74 7.30
C ARG A 281 -18.56 -3.60 7.08
N LYS A 282 -18.24 -4.51 8.00
CA LYS A 282 -17.11 -5.43 7.91
C LYS A 282 -17.51 -6.68 7.15
#